data_AF-A0A2A3E215-F1
#
_entry.id   AF-A0A2A3E215-F1
#
_cell.length_a   1.000
_cell.length_b   1.000
_cell.length_c   1.000
_cell.angle_alpha   90.00
_cell.angle_beta   90.00
_cell.angle_gamma   90.00
#
_symmetry.space_group_name_H-M   'P 1'
#
loop_
_entity.id
_entity.type
_entity.pdbx_description
1 polymer ?
#
loop_
_entity_poly.entity_id
_entity_poly.type
_entity_poly.pdbx_seq_one_letter_code
_entity_poly.pdbx_strand_id
1 'polypeptide(L)'
;MDAIIARNIIELAGAMMEEFESVWTKINKIDPSQVNYRIMKLYLIHIKEQRNLIVKAISFDSHNFPNLLTIRKCFLQKFIEFVPAVQTYLIKFKEFDIDQSKILRIMKVIIL
;
A
#
# COMPACT_ATOMS: atom_id res chain seq x y z
N MET A 1 -25.18 6.62 -4.49
CA MET A 1 -24.39 5.37 -4.63
C MET A 1 -25.28 4.25 -4.16
N ASP A 2 -25.29 3.10 -4.85
CA ASP A 2 -26.12 1.95 -4.47
C ASP A 2 -25.59 1.32 -3.16
N ALA A 3 -26.48 0.76 -2.32
CA ALA A 3 -26.08 0.11 -1.06
C ALA A 3 -25.16 -1.09 -1.26
N ILE A 4 -25.35 -1.85 -2.34
CA ILE A 4 -24.49 -2.96 -2.75
C ILE A 4 -23.11 -2.43 -3.18
N ILE A 5 -23.08 -1.31 -3.91
CA ILE A 5 -21.81 -0.69 -4.32
C ILE A 5 -21.03 -0.21 -3.10
N ALA A 6 -21.67 0.46 -2.15
CA ALA A 6 -21.02 0.92 -0.92
C ALA A 6 -20.47 -0.24 -0.09
N ARG A 7 -21.24 -1.34 0.03
CA ARG A 7 -20.79 -2.58 0.67
C ARG A 7 -19.53 -3.13 0.02
N ASN A 8 -19.55 -3.35 -1.30
CA ASN A 8 -18.43 -3.93 -2.03
C ASN A 8 -17.16 -3.09 -1.88
N ILE A 9 -17.29 -1.75 -1.90
CA ILE A 9 -16.17 -0.83 -1.68
C ILE A 9 -15.57 -1.02 -0.27
N ILE A 10 -16.40 -1.14 0.77
CA ILE A 10 -15.93 -1.27 2.15
C ILE A 10 -15.28 -2.64 2.38
N GLU A 11 -15.90 -3.73 1.89
CA GLU A 11 -15.35 -5.09 2.00
C GLU A 11 -14.00 -5.19 1.28
N LEU A 12 -13.91 -4.68 0.05
CA LEU A 12 -12.66 -4.63 -0.71
C LEU A 12 -11.59 -3.82 0.04
N ALA A 13 -11.96 -2.69 0.64
CA ALA A 13 -11.02 -1.88 1.41
C ALA A 13 -10.44 -2.67 2.59
N GLY A 14 -11.26 -3.45 3.30
CA GLY A 14 -10.81 -4.34 4.37
C GLY A 14 -9.75 -5.32 3.89
N ALA A 15 -10.08 -6.09 2.84
CA ALA A 15 -9.17 -7.09 2.27
C ALA A 15 -7.85 -6.48 1.79
N MET A 16 -7.91 -5.35 1.07
CA MET A 16 -6.71 -4.65 0.59
C MET A 16 -5.82 -4.17 1.74
N MET A 17 -6.40 -3.70 2.84
CA MET A 17 -5.62 -3.23 3.99
C MET A 17 -4.94 -4.38 4.74
N GLU A 18 -5.59 -5.53 4.87
CA GLU A 18 -4.98 -6.73 5.47
C GLU A 18 -3.81 -7.25 4.64
N GLU A 19 -3.97 -7.30 3.31
CA GLU A 19 -2.90 -7.66 2.40
C GLU A 19 -1.73 -6.67 2.49
N PHE A 20 -2.04 -5.37 2.46
CA PHE A 20 -1.05 -4.30 2.57
C PHE A 20 -0.25 -4.38 3.87
N GLU A 21 -0.91 -4.58 5.01
CA GLU A 21 -0.27 -4.78 6.30
C GLU A 21 0.64 -6.01 6.30
N SER A 22 0.17 -7.14 5.77
CA SER A 22 0.99 -8.36 5.68
C SER A 22 2.24 -8.16 4.82
N VAL A 23 2.13 -7.43 3.72
CA VAL A 23 3.27 -7.11 2.86
C VAL A 23 4.23 -6.13 3.54
N TRP A 24 3.70 -5.07 4.14
CA TRP A 24 4.50 -4.06 4.84
C TRP A 24 5.31 -4.67 5.99
N THR A 25 4.68 -5.50 6.83
CA THR A 25 5.32 -6.17 7.97
C THR A 25 6.42 -7.17 7.58
N LYS A 26 6.41 -7.66 6.34
CA LYS A 26 7.49 -8.47 5.77
C LYS A 26 8.60 -7.59 5.21
N ILE A 27 8.24 -6.60 4.39
CA ILE A 27 9.21 -5.73 3.71
C ILE A 27 10.00 -4.86 4.70
N ASN A 28 9.37 -4.37 5.77
CA ASN A 28 10.04 -3.50 6.73
C ASN A 28 11.07 -4.20 7.63
N LYS A 29 11.19 -5.55 7.55
CA LYS A 29 12.14 -6.38 8.31
C LYS A 29 13.31 -6.90 7.48
N ILE A 30 13.29 -6.69 6.16
CA ILE A 30 14.33 -7.20 5.26
C ILE A 30 15.12 -6.05 4.65
N ASP A 31 16.28 -6.38 4.09
CA ASP A 31 17.08 -5.40 3.35
C ASP A 31 16.25 -4.81 2.19
N PRO A 32 16.14 -3.48 2.10
CA PRO A 32 15.34 -2.86 1.09
C PRO A 32 15.95 -3.12 -0.30
N SER A 33 15.07 -3.36 -1.27
CA SER A 33 15.44 -3.67 -2.65
C SER A 33 14.57 -2.88 -3.61
N GLN A 34 14.99 -2.79 -4.87
CA GLN A 34 14.20 -2.15 -5.92
C GLN A 34 12.82 -2.81 -6.12
N VAL A 35 12.75 -4.14 -5.97
CA VAL A 35 11.48 -4.87 -6.05
C VAL A 35 10.57 -4.46 -4.90
N ASN A 36 11.08 -4.46 -3.67
CA ASN A 36 10.33 -4.04 -2.48
C ASN A 36 9.86 -2.58 -2.58
N TYR A 37 10.73 -1.69 -3.08
CA TYR A 37 10.37 -0.29 -3.35
C TYR A 37 9.18 -0.18 -4.30
N ARG A 38 9.22 -0.86 -5.44
CA ARG A 38 8.15 -0.82 -6.45
C ARG A 38 6.84 -1.39 -5.91
N ILE A 39 6.91 -2.51 -5.19
CA ILE A 39 5.76 -3.14 -4.53
C ILE A 39 5.10 -2.13 -3.57
N MET A 40 5.88 -1.55 -2.65
CA MET A 40 5.34 -0.62 -1.66
C MET A 40 4.78 0.66 -2.30
N LYS A 41 5.41 1.14 -3.39
CA LYS A 41 4.91 2.30 -4.14
C LYS A 41 3.54 2.01 -4.78
N LEU A 42 3.35 0.84 -5.37
CA LEU A 42 2.08 0.43 -5.98
C LEU A 42 0.97 0.29 -4.93
N TYR A 43 1.23 -0.41 -3.82
CA TYR A 43 0.26 -0.51 -2.74
C TYR A 43 -0.13 0.86 -2.18
N LEU A 44 0.84 1.76 -1.99
CA LEU A 44 0.55 3.10 -1.47
C LEU A 44 -0.39 3.90 -2.38
N ILE A 45 -0.28 3.76 -3.70
CA ILE A 45 -1.19 4.40 -4.66
C ILE A 45 -2.59 3.84 -4.49
N HIS A 46 -2.74 2.52 -4.54
CA HIS A 46 -4.05 1.86 -4.46
C HIS A 46 -4.74 2.03 -3.11
N ILE A 47 -4.00 2.01 -2.00
CA ILE A 47 -4.57 2.27 -0.66
C ILE A 47 -5.09 3.70 -0.55
N LYS A 48 -4.43 4.69 -1.18
CA LYS A 48 -4.91 6.08 -1.22
C LYS A 48 -6.15 6.24 -2.09
N GLU A 49 -6.21 5.56 -3.23
CA GLU A 49 -7.41 5.52 -4.08
C GLU A 49 -8.59 4.90 -3.32
N GLN A 50 -8.35 3.76 -2.66
CA GLN A 50 -9.37 3.07 -1.88
C GLN A 50 -9.88 3.89 -0.70
N ARG A 51 -9.00 4.67 -0.04
CA ARG A 51 -9.40 5.64 0.99
C ARG A 51 -10.37 6.68 0.44
N ASN A 52 -10.19 7.15 -0.79
CA ASN A 52 -11.11 8.12 -1.38
C ASN A 52 -12.48 7.49 -1.69
N LEU A 53 -12.51 6.22 -2.07
CA LEU A 53 -13.75 5.48 -2.31
C LEU A 53 -14.49 5.19 -1.00
N ILE A 54 -13.81 4.72 0.04
CA ILE A 54 -14.46 4.33 1.31
C ILE A 54 -15.09 5.52 2.05
N VAL A 55 -14.47 6.71 1.95
CA VAL A 55 -15.01 7.96 2.53
C VAL A 55 -16.29 8.40 1.80
N LYS A 56 -16.41 8.11 0.51
CA LYS A 56 -17.58 8.44 -0.31
C LYS A 56 -18.71 7.39 -0.22
N ALA A 57 -18.40 6.18 0.25
CA ALA A 57 -19.34 5.06 0.33
C ALA A 57 -20.34 5.17 1.50
N ILE A 58 -21.03 6.30 1.66
CA ILE A 58 -21.86 6.60 2.85
C ILE A 58 -23.22 5.88 2.90
N SER A 59 -23.70 5.36 1.77
CA SER A 59 -25.03 4.76 1.64
C SER A 59 -24.97 3.24 1.85
N PHE A 60 -25.04 2.75 3.07
CA PHE A 60 -25.32 1.34 3.36
C PHE A 60 -26.18 1.22 4.62
N ASP A 61 -27.02 0.20 4.66
CA ASP A 61 -27.85 -0.06 5.83
C ASP A 61 -27.02 -0.75 6.92
N SER A 62 -26.76 -0.02 8.02
CA SER A 62 -25.99 -0.52 9.15
C SER A 62 -26.72 -1.62 9.94
N HIS A 63 -28.04 -1.75 9.79
CA HIS A 63 -28.81 -2.83 10.40
C HIS A 63 -28.58 -4.15 9.66
N ASN A 64 -28.59 -4.11 8.33
CA ASN A 64 -28.33 -5.26 7.47
C ASN A 64 -26.84 -5.62 7.38
N PHE A 65 -25.93 -4.65 7.59
CA PHE A 65 -24.49 -4.85 7.47
C PHE A 65 -23.71 -4.18 8.62
N PRO A 66 -23.89 -4.62 9.88
CA PRO A 66 -23.28 -3.96 11.04
C PRO A 66 -21.74 -3.99 11.00
N ASN A 67 -21.17 -5.03 10.37
CA ASN A 67 -19.73 -5.24 10.28
C ASN A 67 -19.01 -4.19 9.42
N LEU A 68 -19.72 -3.54 8.48
CA LEU A 68 -19.11 -2.57 7.55
C LEU A 68 -18.61 -1.31 8.26
N LEU A 69 -19.25 -0.91 9.36
CA LEU A 69 -18.77 0.19 10.19
C LEU A 69 -17.42 -0.15 10.83
N THR A 70 -17.29 -1.38 11.35
CA THR A 70 -16.06 -1.89 11.95
C THR A 70 -14.95 -1.97 10.90
N ILE A 71 -15.22 -2.55 9.73
CA ILE A 71 -14.24 -2.65 8.64
C ILE A 71 -13.78 -1.25 8.21
N ARG A 72 -14.70 -0.30 8.01
CA ARG A 72 -14.35 1.08 7.68
C ARG A 72 -13.47 1.71 8.74
N LYS A 73 -13.83 1.55 10.02
CA LYS A 73 -13.06 2.10 11.14
C LYS A 73 -11.64 1.52 11.17
N CYS A 74 -11.52 0.20 11.09
CA CYS A 74 -10.22 -0.48 11.03
C CYS A 74 -9.38 -0.02 9.84
N PHE A 75 -9.97 0.10 8.65
CA PHE A 75 -9.28 0.61 7.47
C PHE A 75 -8.71 2.00 7.71
N LEU A 76 -9.52 2.93 8.22
CA LEU A 76 -9.09 4.32 8.44
C LEU A 76 -8.02 4.42 9.53
N GLN A 77 -8.11 3.62 10.58
CA GLN A 77 -7.09 3.56 11.64
C GLN A 77 -5.76 3.05 11.08
N LYS A 78 -5.77 1.91 10.39
CA LYS A 78 -4.56 1.33 9.77
C LYS A 78 -3.99 2.23 8.66
N PHE A 79 -4.84 2.95 7.94
CA PHE A 79 -4.40 3.94 6.95
C PHE A 79 -3.54 5.03 7.59
N ILE A 80 -3.98 5.59 8.73
CA ILE A 80 -3.23 6.64 9.45
C ILE A 80 -1.90 6.09 9.96
N GLU A 81 -1.85 4.83 10.38
CA GLU A 81 -0.63 4.17 10.85
C GLU A 81 0.36 3.87 9.71
N PHE A 82 -0.08 3.14 8.68
CA PHE A 82 0.83 2.57 7.69
C PHE A 82 1.22 3.54 6.58
N VAL A 83 0.32 4.44 6.14
CA VAL A 83 0.61 5.32 5.00
C VAL A 83 1.83 6.22 5.27
N PRO A 84 1.96 6.91 6.42
CA PRO A 84 3.15 7.69 6.72
C PRO A 84 4.42 6.84 6.82
N ALA A 85 4.33 5.63 7.40
CA ALA A 85 5.45 4.72 7.53
C ALA A 85 6.00 4.27 6.17
N VAL A 86 5.10 3.91 5.24
CA VAL A 86 5.45 3.53 3.87
C VAL A 86 5.97 4.72 3.08
N GLN A 87 5.38 5.91 3.23
CA GLN A 87 5.90 7.12 2.60
C GLN A 87 7.34 7.41 3.05
N THR A 88 7.62 7.25 4.34
CA THR A 88 8.97 7.43 4.90
C THR A 88 9.95 6.43 4.31
N TYR A 89 9.56 5.15 4.21
CA TYR A 89 10.35 4.13 3.53
C TYR A 89 10.64 4.50 2.07
N LEU A 90 9.64 4.93 1.30
CA LEU A 90 9.83 5.29 -0.11
C LEU A 90 10.69 6.55 -0.29
N ILE A 91 10.68 7.48 0.66
CA ILE A 91 11.60 8.64 0.63
C ILE A 91 13.03 8.17 0.93
N LYS A 92 13.20 7.35 1.98
CA LYS A 92 14.51 6.86 2.43
C LYS A 92 15.23 6.00 1.38
N PHE A 93 14.49 5.21 0.62
CA PHE A 93 15.03 4.23 -0.32
C PHE A 93 14.76 4.58 -1.80
N LYS A 94 14.46 5.86 -2.07
CA LYS A 94 14.21 6.39 -3.43
C LYS A 94 15.42 6.24 -4.35
N GLU A 95 16.62 6.18 -3.78
CA GLU A 95 17.90 6.04 -4.47
C GLU A 95 18.42 4.60 -4.32
N PHE A 96 17.86 3.66 -5.08
CA PHE A 96 18.73 2.64 -5.67
C PHE A 96 18.84 2.96 -7.15
N ASP A 97 19.34 4.15 -7.47
CA ASP A 97 20.03 4.28 -8.73
C ASP A 97 21.11 3.22 -8.70
N ILE A 98 20.94 2.22 -9.57
CA ILE A 98 21.98 1.27 -9.87
C ILE A 98 23.20 2.13 -10.13
N ASP A 99 24.16 2.07 -9.21
CA ASP A 99 25.38 2.84 -9.29
C ASP A 99 25.95 2.58 -10.69
N GLN A 100 25.73 3.52 -11.62
CA GLN A 100 26.12 3.33 -13.02
C GLN A 100 27.63 3.13 -13.07
N SER A 101 28.36 3.60 -12.05
CA SER A 101 29.78 3.33 -11.85
C SER A 101 30.09 1.84 -11.59
N LYS A 102 29.22 1.08 -10.91
CA LYS A 102 29.36 -0.38 -10.74
C LYS A 102 29.12 -1.12 -12.05
N ILE A 103 28.10 -0.74 -12.83
CA ILE A 103 27.89 -1.32 -14.17
C ILE A 103 29.08 -0.99 -15.08
N LEU A 104 29.55 0.26 -15.11
CA LEU A 104 30.71 0.66 -15.91
C LEU A 104 31.99 -0.08 -15.50
N ARG A 105 32.21 -0.31 -14.20
CA ARG A 105 33.33 -1.10 -13.70
C ARG A 105 33.26 -2.55 -14.15
N ILE A 106 32.10 -3.18 -14.05
CA ILE A 106 31.90 -4.57 -14.51
C ILE A 106 32.10 -4.65 -16.02
N MET A 107 31.56 -3.71 -16.80
CA MET A 107 31.75 -3.66 -18.25
C MET A 107 33.22 -3.42 -18.65
N LYS A 108 33.98 -2.58 -17.91
CA LYS A 108 35.42 -2.39 -18.17
C LYS A 108 36.25 -3.64 -17.89
N VAL A 109 35.87 -4.46 -16.91
CA VAL A 109 36.57 -5.71 -16.56
C VAL A 109 36.30 -6.81 -17.58
N ILE A 110 35.15 -6.79 -18.27
CA ILE A 110 34.80 -7.79 -19.31
C ILE A 110 35.47 -7.49 -20.66
N ILE A 111 35.87 -6.23 -20.90
CA ILE A 111 36.47 -5.76 -22.17
C ILE A 111 38.02 -5.79 -22.13
N LEU A 112 38.63 -6.12 -20.99
CA LEU A 112 40.08 -6.34 -20.83
C LEU A 112 40.39 -7.82 -20.69
#